data_AF-A0A3A8MM98-F1
#
_entry.id   AF-A0A3A8MM98-F1
#
_cell.length_a   1.000
_cell.length_b   1.000
_cell.length_c   1.000
_cell.angle_alpha   90.00
_cell.angle_beta   90.00
_cell.angle_gamma   90.00
#
_symmetry.space_group_name_H-M   'P 1'
#
loop_
_entity.id
_entity.type
_entity.pdbx_description
1 polymer ?
#
loop_
_entity_poly.entity_id
_entity_poly.type
_entity_poly.pdbx_seq_one_letter_code
_entity_poly.pdbx_strand_id
1 'polypeptide(L)'
;MRVLGRMGVKPQGGIPGQTGAYVLREGRLHTMPRGPVTLLTTDVLSLAGKLEVARLLAGLGRIDPEPLGSLSTREWLDTRLAREDSRALVAALVRVATYCADHTALSAQAAVKQLQAALAANVLYVDGGWSTLVDAVERLTREAGVRLELSTRVEAVVLQGARVEG
;
A
#
# COMPACT_ATOMS: atom_id res chain seq x y z
N MET A 1 -6.07 9.88 -5.36
CA MET A 1 -5.27 11.10 -5.64
C MET A 1 -5.86 12.35 -4.98
N ARG A 2 -5.85 12.47 -3.64
CA ARG A 2 -6.50 13.61 -2.96
C ARG A 2 -5.66 14.89 -2.99
N VAL A 3 -4.37 14.81 -2.62
CA VAL A 3 -3.49 15.99 -2.50
C VAL A 3 -3.14 16.56 -3.88
N LEU A 4 -2.60 15.74 -4.78
CA LEU A 4 -2.26 16.15 -6.16
C LEU A 4 -3.48 16.69 -6.92
N GLY A 5 -4.64 16.05 -6.76
CA GLY A 5 -5.89 16.49 -7.40
C GLY A 5 -6.35 17.88 -6.93
N ARG A 6 -6.13 18.25 -5.66
CA ARG A 6 -6.43 19.60 -5.14
C ARG A 6 -5.54 20.68 -5.77
N MET A 7 -4.33 20.31 -6.21
CA MET A 7 -3.42 21.20 -6.91
C MET A 7 -3.66 21.22 -8.43
N GLY A 8 -4.67 20.50 -8.93
CA GLY A 8 -4.93 20.38 -10.37
C GLY A 8 -4.05 19.35 -11.09
N VAL A 9 -3.20 18.60 -10.38
CA VAL A 9 -2.37 17.55 -10.97
C VAL A 9 -3.15 16.24 -11.07
N LYS A 10 -3.41 15.81 -12.31
CA LYS A 10 -4.06 14.53 -12.63
C LYS A 10 -3.15 13.71 -13.56
N PRO A 11 -2.33 12.79 -13.02
CA PRO A 11 -1.48 11.97 -13.87
C PRO A 11 -2.30 11.03 -14.75
N GLN A 12 -1.80 10.81 -15.96
CA GLN A 12 -2.23 9.72 -16.82
C GLN A 12 -1.46 8.44 -16.45
N GLY A 13 -2.08 7.29 -16.68
CA GLY A 13 -1.49 6.02 -16.30
C GLY A 13 -2.47 4.86 -16.39
N GLY A 14 -1.97 3.69 -16.02
CA GLY A 14 -2.73 2.44 -16.00
C GLY A 14 -2.58 1.71 -14.67
N ILE A 15 -3.47 0.74 -14.45
CA ILE A 15 -3.27 -0.27 -13.41
C ILE A 15 -2.26 -1.28 -13.96
N PRO A 16 -1.24 -1.71 -13.18
CA PRO A 16 -0.28 -2.69 -13.65
C PRO A 16 -1.00 -3.97 -14.11
N GLY A 17 -0.50 -4.54 -15.20
CA GLY A 17 -1.01 -5.80 -15.73
C GLY A 17 -1.00 -6.88 -14.64
N GLN A 18 -2.09 -7.62 -14.51
CA GLN A 18 -2.21 -8.58 -13.41
C GLN A 18 -1.57 -9.94 -13.74
N THR A 19 -1.13 -10.19 -14.98
CA THR A 19 -0.48 -11.44 -15.38
C THR A 19 0.94 -11.53 -14.80
N GLY A 20 1.41 -12.76 -14.54
CA GLY A 20 2.78 -12.98 -14.07
C GLY A 20 3.06 -12.65 -12.59
N ALA A 21 2.02 -12.53 -11.75
CA ALA A 21 2.21 -12.37 -10.31
C ALA A 21 2.48 -13.73 -9.62
N TYR A 22 3.49 -13.77 -8.75
CA TYR A 22 3.90 -14.95 -8.01
C TYR A 22 4.06 -14.67 -6.51
N VAL A 23 3.91 -15.71 -5.70
CA VAL A 23 4.31 -15.72 -4.29
C VAL A 23 5.57 -16.55 -4.18
N LEU A 24 6.63 -16.01 -3.57
CA LEU A 24 7.83 -16.76 -3.24
C LEU A 24 7.69 -17.34 -1.83
N ARG A 25 7.76 -18.66 -1.70
CA ARG A 25 7.75 -19.36 -0.42
C ARG A 25 8.75 -20.52 -0.49
N GLU A 26 9.59 -20.65 0.53
CA GLU A 26 10.56 -21.76 0.64
C GLU A 26 11.42 -21.93 -0.63
N GLY A 27 11.81 -20.81 -1.25
CA GLY A 27 12.63 -20.80 -2.46
C GLY A 27 11.90 -21.14 -3.77
N ARG A 28 10.57 -21.37 -3.73
CA ARG A 28 9.76 -21.69 -4.91
C ARG A 28 8.74 -20.61 -5.23
N LEU A 29 8.54 -20.35 -6.52
CA LEU A 29 7.47 -19.49 -7.01
C LEU A 29 6.15 -20.26 -7.10
N HIS A 30 5.10 -19.68 -6.53
CA HIS A 30 3.74 -20.19 -6.54
C HIS A 30 2.83 -19.20 -7.27
N THR A 31 1.75 -19.70 -7.88
CA THR A 31 0.74 -18.82 -8.47
C THR A 31 0.10 -17.93 -7.41
N MET A 32 0.12 -16.61 -7.63
CA MET A 32 -0.52 -15.64 -6.74
C MET A 32 -2.04 -15.78 -6.80
N PRO A 33 -2.74 -16.02 -5.67
CA PRO A 33 -4.19 -16.09 -5.63
C PRO A 33 -4.80 -14.69 -5.73
N ARG A 34 -5.21 -14.31 -6.94
CA ARG A 34 -5.80 -12.99 -7.27
C ARG A 34 -7.32 -13.02 -7.42
N GLY A 35 -7.90 -14.21 -7.43
CA GLY A 35 -9.34 -14.40 -7.57
C GLY A 35 -9.73 -15.84 -7.24
N PRO A 36 -11.04 -16.18 -7.31
CA PRO A 36 -11.55 -17.47 -6.85
C PRO A 36 -10.86 -18.66 -7.51
N VAL A 37 -10.66 -18.60 -8.82
CA VAL A 37 -10.00 -19.68 -9.59
C VAL A 37 -8.54 -19.86 -9.16
N THR A 38 -7.76 -18.78 -9.10
CA THR A 38 -6.33 -18.85 -8.73
C THR A 38 -6.13 -19.20 -7.25
N LEU A 39 -7.09 -18.88 -6.38
CA LEU A 39 -7.10 -19.34 -4.99
C LEU A 39 -7.32 -20.86 -4.88
N LEU A 40 -8.16 -21.43 -5.74
CA LEU A 40 -8.39 -22.87 -5.77
C LEU A 40 -7.19 -23.64 -6.36
N THR A 41 -6.51 -23.07 -7.36
CA THR A 41 -5.40 -23.75 -8.05
C THR A 41 -4.02 -23.49 -7.44
N THR A 42 -3.85 -22.47 -6.59
CA THR A 42 -2.57 -22.24 -5.91
C THR A 42 -2.24 -23.36 -4.93
N ASP A 43 -0.96 -23.67 -4.80
CA ASP A 43 -0.40 -24.65 -3.86
C ASP A 43 0.36 -23.98 -2.70
N VAL A 44 0.31 -22.64 -2.60
CA VAL A 44 0.88 -21.88 -1.48
C VAL A 44 0.07 -22.02 -0.18
N LEU A 45 -1.18 -22.47 -0.30
CA LEU A 45 -2.12 -22.68 0.80
C LEU A 45 -2.61 -24.13 0.81
N SER A 46 -2.72 -24.70 2.01
CA SER A 46 -3.50 -25.89 2.30
C SER A 46 -5.00 -25.66 2.01
N LEU A 47 -5.78 -26.75 1.90
CA LEU A 47 -7.24 -26.66 1.65
C LEU A 47 -7.96 -25.82 2.71
N ALA A 48 -7.64 -26.03 3.98
CA ALA A 48 -8.19 -25.23 5.07
C ALA A 48 -7.70 -23.76 5.01
N GLY A 49 -6.45 -23.53 4.61
CA GLY A 49 -5.91 -22.18 4.45
C GLY A 49 -6.60 -21.39 3.33
N LYS A 50 -6.93 -22.06 2.20
CA LYS A 50 -7.74 -21.47 1.12
C LYS A 50 -9.08 -20.96 1.64
N LEU A 51 -9.74 -21.73 2.50
CA LEU A 51 -11.03 -21.36 3.08
C LEU A 51 -10.92 -20.18 4.07
N GLU A 52 -9.90 -20.16 4.93
CA GLU A 52 -9.65 -19.02 5.83
C GLU A 52 -9.40 -17.73 5.05
N VAL A 53 -8.50 -17.78 4.06
CA VAL A 53 -8.15 -16.62 3.22
C VAL A 53 -9.38 -16.16 2.41
N ALA A 54 -10.14 -17.08 1.81
CA ALA A 54 -11.36 -16.75 1.08
C ALA A 54 -12.36 -16.00 1.97
N ARG A 55 -12.61 -16.49 3.19
CA ARG A 55 -13.53 -15.88 4.15
C ARG A 55 -13.05 -14.50 4.58
N LEU A 56 -11.77 -14.35 4.88
CA LEU A 56 -11.20 -13.06 5.26
C LEU A 56 -11.37 -12.05 4.12
N LEU A 57 -10.96 -12.38 2.89
CA LEU A 57 -11.04 -11.48 1.74
C LEU A 57 -12.48 -11.10 1.38
N ALA A 58 -13.43 -12.04 1.48
CA ALA A 58 -14.85 -11.77 1.23
C ALA A 58 -15.48 -10.82 2.26
N GLY A 59 -14.96 -10.81 3.49
CA GLY A 59 -15.41 -9.94 4.59
C GLY A 59 -14.61 -8.65 4.74
N LEU A 60 -13.40 -8.57 4.18
CA LEU A 60 -12.40 -7.55 4.48
C LEU A 60 -12.91 -6.12 4.26
N GLY A 61 -13.63 -5.88 3.17
CA GLY A 61 -14.21 -4.56 2.87
C GLY A 61 -15.27 -4.07 3.86
N ARG A 62 -15.81 -4.96 4.71
CA ARG A 62 -16.83 -4.65 5.72
C ARG A 62 -16.27 -4.57 7.15
N ILE A 63 -15.00 -4.87 7.34
CA ILE A 63 -14.37 -4.80 8.67
C ILE A 63 -14.29 -3.33 9.08
N ASP A 64 -14.88 -2.99 10.22
CA ASP A 64 -14.65 -1.70 10.88
C ASP A 64 -13.22 -1.69 11.47
N PRO A 65 -12.32 -0.82 10.98
CA PRO A 65 -10.96 -0.77 11.46
C PRO A 65 -10.81 0.01 12.77
N GLU A 66 -11.77 0.85 13.18
CA GLU A 66 -11.62 1.71 14.36
C GLU A 66 -11.31 0.94 15.65
N PRO A 67 -11.99 -0.18 15.98
CA PRO A 67 -11.70 -0.94 17.19
C PRO A 67 -10.34 -1.66 17.16
N LEU A 68 -9.67 -1.71 16.01
CA LEU A 68 -8.41 -2.45 15.83
C LEU A 68 -7.18 -1.63 16.20
N GLY A 69 -7.33 -0.36 16.57
CA GLY A 69 -6.21 0.57 16.79
C GLY A 69 -5.24 0.12 17.89
N SER A 70 -5.74 -0.59 18.90
CA SER A 70 -4.94 -1.08 20.04
C SER A 70 -4.21 -2.39 19.77
N LEU A 71 -4.47 -3.05 18.64
CA LEU A 71 -3.82 -4.31 18.28
C LEU A 71 -2.68 -4.04 17.30
N SER A 72 -1.60 -4.78 17.45
CA SER A 72 -0.65 -4.98 16.37
C SER A 72 -1.27 -5.80 15.24
N THR A 73 -0.74 -5.65 14.04
CA THR A 73 -1.14 -6.43 12.86
C THR A 73 -0.93 -7.92 13.11
N ARG A 74 0.15 -8.29 13.81
CA ARG A 74 0.43 -9.68 14.19
C ARG A 74 -0.69 -10.25 15.06
N GLU A 75 -1.06 -9.57 16.15
CA GLU A 75 -2.14 -10.02 17.05
C GLU A 75 -3.47 -10.15 16.31
N TRP A 76 -3.78 -9.19 15.44
CA TRP A 76 -4.99 -9.27 14.62
C TRP A 76 -4.98 -10.47 13.67
N LEU A 77 -3.85 -10.78 13.02
CA LEU A 77 -3.74 -11.96 12.16
C LEU A 77 -3.84 -13.26 12.97
N ASP A 78 -3.22 -13.33 14.14
CA ASP A 78 -3.27 -14.49 15.04
C ASP A 78 -4.70 -14.78 15.53
N THR A 79 -5.53 -13.75 15.73
CA THR A 79 -6.95 -13.93 16.08
C THR A 79 -7.85 -14.30 14.89
N ARG A 80 -7.45 -13.96 13.66
CA ARG A 80 -8.29 -14.14 12.45
C ARG A 80 -8.00 -15.41 11.67
N LEU A 81 -6.78 -15.91 11.76
CA LEU A 81 -6.29 -16.99 10.91
C LEU A 81 -5.59 -18.01 11.80
N ALA A 82 -6.12 -19.25 11.85
CA ALA A 82 -5.56 -20.29 12.69
C ALA A 82 -4.34 -20.95 12.03
N ARG A 83 -4.25 -20.94 10.70
CA ARG A 83 -3.17 -21.61 9.98
C ARG A 83 -2.01 -20.68 9.66
N GLU A 84 -0.80 -21.25 9.74
CA GLU A 84 0.44 -20.54 9.46
C GLU A 84 0.55 -20.09 8.00
N ASP A 85 0.14 -20.93 7.05
CA ASP A 85 0.12 -20.61 5.63
C ASP A 85 -0.83 -19.45 5.30
N SER A 86 -2.01 -19.43 5.92
CA SER A 86 -2.95 -18.30 5.85
C SER A 86 -2.32 -17.02 6.40
N ARG A 87 -1.77 -17.06 7.62
CA ARG A 87 -1.12 -15.91 8.26
C ARG A 87 0.04 -15.39 7.42
N ALA A 88 0.89 -16.27 6.91
CA ALA A 88 2.04 -15.92 6.09
C ALA A 88 1.62 -15.23 4.78
N LEU A 89 0.62 -15.76 4.07
CA LEU A 89 0.12 -15.15 2.84
C LEU A 89 -0.49 -13.77 3.11
N VAL A 90 -1.38 -13.66 4.10
CA VAL A 90 -2.03 -12.38 4.40
C VAL A 90 -1.02 -11.36 4.94
N ALA A 91 -0.05 -11.79 5.74
CA ALA A 91 1.08 -10.96 6.16
C ALA A 91 1.87 -10.45 4.93
N ALA A 92 2.18 -11.31 3.96
CA ALA A 92 2.85 -10.86 2.74
C ALA A 92 2.04 -9.79 1.98
N LEU A 93 0.71 -9.91 1.94
CA LEU A 93 -0.16 -8.89 1.34
C LEU A 93 -0.17 -7.59 2.14
N VAL A 94 -0.22 -7.66 3.47
CA VAL A 94 -0.11 -6.48 4.33
C VAL A 94 1.21 -5.76 4.05
N ARG A 95 2.33 -6.49 3.97
CA ARG A 95 3.64 -5.93 3.68
C ARG A 95 3.65 -5.16 2.36
N VAL A 96 3.06 -5.72 1.31
CA VAL A 96 3.02 -5.06 -0.01
C VAL A 96 2.09 -3.84 0.02
N ALA A 97 0.94 -3.94 0.69
CA ALA A 97 -0.02 -2.84 0.75
C ALA A 97 0.49 -1.65 1.58
N THR A 98 1.25 -1.93 2.65
CA THR A 98 1.69 -0.95 3.64
C THR A 98 3.15 -0.55 3.53
N TYR A 99 3.96 -1.30 2.79
CA TYR A 99 5.42 -1.22 2.78
C TYR A 99 6.07 -1.40 4.17
N CYS A 100 5.36 -1.98 5.13
CA CYS A 100 5.85 -2.22 6.49
C CYS A 100 6.06 -3.71 6.73
N ALA A 101 7.28 -4.11 7.12
CA ALA A 101 7.62 -5.50 7.43
C ALA A 101 7.43 -5.87 8.91
N ASP A 102 7.46 -4.89 9.80
CA ASP A 102 7.30 -5.11 11.24
C ASP A 102 5.81 -5.12 11.64
N HIS A 103 5.22 -6.31 11.67
CA HIS A 103 3.83 -6.49 12.04
C HIS A 103 3.57 -6.46 13.55
N THR A 104 4.62 -6.46 14.37
CA THR A 104 4.48 -6.26 15.81
C THR A 104 4.35 -4.78 16.17
N ALA A 105 4.95 -3.89 15.37
CA ALA A 105 4.82 -2.44 15.52
C ALA A 105 3.64 -1.85 14.72
N LEU A 106 3.32 -2.40 13.55
CA LEU A 106 2.25 -1.89 12.69
C LEU A 106 0.87 -2.09 13.32
N SER A 107 0.13 -1.01 13.53
CA SER A 107 -1.28 -1.07 13.99
C SER A 107 -2.17 -1.84 13.01
N ALA A 108 -3.00 -2.75 13.54
CA ALA A 108 -3.97 -3.50 12.75
C ALA A 108 -5.00 -2.59 12.07
N GLN A 109 -5.39 -1.47 12.70
CA GLN A 109 -6.26 -0.47 12.08
C GLN A 109 -5.64 0.08 10.79
N ALA A 110 -4.35 0.44 10.82
CA ALA A 110 -3.64 0.95 9.65
C ALA A 110 -3.53 -0.13 8.56
N ALA A 111 -3.17 -1.36 8.93
CA ALA A 111 -3.05 -2.48 8.00
C ALA A 111 -4.38 -2.79 7.29
N VAL A 112 -5.49 -2.87 8.03
CA VAL A 112 -6.82 -3.14 7.45
C VAL A 112 -7.28 -2.00 6.54
N LYS A 113 -7.14 -0.74 6.97
CA LYS A 113 -7.46 0.42 6.12
C LYS A 113 -6.68 0.38 4.80
N GLN A 114 -5.40 0.04 4.87
CA GLN A 114 -4.54 0.01 3.70
C GLN A 114 -4.85 -1.18 2.77
N LEU A 115 -5.14 -2.36 3.31
CA LEU A 115 -5.62 -3.50 2.52
C LEU A 115 -6.95 -3.21 1.82
N GLN A 116 -7.89 -2.57 2.52
CA GLN A 116 -9.17 -2.13 1.95
C GLN A 116 -8.94 -1.15 0.79
N ALA A 117 -8.05 -0.17 0.96
CA ALA A 117 -7.71 0.78 -0.09
C ALA A 117 -7.07 0.09 -1.31
N ALA A 118 -6.13 -0.82 -1.08
CA ALA A 118 -5.46 -1.57 -2.14
C ALA A 118 -6.43 -2.43 -2.97
N LEU A 119 -7.39 -3.09 -2.31
CA LEU A 119 -8.42 -3.89 -2.99
C LEU A 119 -9.43 -3.03 -3.76
N ALA A 120 -9.78 -1.86 -3.24
CA ALA A 120 -10.78 -0.99 -3.85
C ALA A 120 -10.27 -0.24 -5.08
N ALA A 121 -9.01 0.23 -5.06
CA ALA A 121 -8.52 1.19 -6.05
C ALA A 121 -7.24 0.76 -6.78
N ASN A 122 -6.58 -0.32 -6.34
CA ASN A 122 -5.26 -0.73 -6.85
C ASN A 122 -4.23 0.43 -6.81
N VAL A 123 -3.13 0.30 -7.56
CA VAL A 123 -2.12 1.34 -7.76
C VAL A 123 -2.16 1.87 -9.19
N LEU A 124 -1.81 3.14 -9.37
CA LEU A 124 -1.66 3.77 -10.68
C LEU A 124 -0.18 3.82 -11.05
N TYR A 125 0.17 3.18 -12.16
CA TYR A 125 1.48 3.35 -12.80
C TYR A 125 1.38 4.52 -13.76
N VAL A 126 2.14 5.56 -13.48
CA VAL A 126 2.09 6.83 -14.19
C VAL A 126 2.81 6.73 -15.53
N ASP A 127 2.17 7.20 -16.60
CA ASP A 127 2.77 7.27 -17.93
C ASP A 127 3.99 8.20 -17.91
N GLY A 128 5.09 7.77 -18.55
CA GLY A 128 6.35 8.51 -18.51
C GLY A 128 7.10 8.46 -17.17
N GLY A 129 6.57 7.72 -16.18
CA GLY A 129 7.22 7.50 -14.88
C GLY A 129 6.91 8.58 -13.84
N TRP A 130 7.46 8.40 -12.64
CA TRP A 130 7.15 9.23 -11.46
C TRP A 130 7.62 10.68 -11.58
N SER A 131 8.64 10.98 -12.41
CA SER A 131 9.13 12.34 -12.63
C SER A 131 8.03 13.26 -13.18
N THR A 132 7.09 12.72 -13.96
CA THR A 132 5.98 13.51 -14.53
C THR A 132 5.08 14.16 -13.46
N LEU A 133 5.01 13.59 -12.25
CA LEU A 133 4.33 14.23 -11.12
C LEU A 133 5.10 15.44 -10.62
N VAL A 134 6.43 15.33 -10.53
CA VAL A 134 7.32 16.40 -10.12
C VAL A 134 7.27 17.53 -11.14
N ASP A 135 7.40 17.21 -12.43
CA ASP A 135 7.33 18.17 -13.53
C ASP A 135 6.00 18.95 -13.54
N ALA A 136 4.89 18.25 -13.26
CA ALA A 136 3.57 18.88 -13.19
C ALA A 136 3.45 19.87 -12.02
N VAL A 137 3.95 19.50 -10.84
CA VAL A 137 3.96 20.38 -9.66
C VAL A 137 4.93 21.55 -9.87
N GLU A 138 6.10 21.30 -10.45
CA GLU A 138 7.09 22.33 -10.79
C GLU A 138 6.48 23.39 -11.71
N ARG A 139 5.84 22.95 -12.80
CA ARG A 139 5.17 23.85 -13.74
C ARG A 139 4.13 24.74 -13.04
N LEU A 140 3.23 24.15 -12.26
CA LEU A 140 2.21 24.90 -11.52
C LEU A 140 2.82 25.90 -10.54
N THR A 141 3.94 25.54 -9.92
CA THR A 141 4.69 26.41 -9.01
C THR A 141 5.26 27.62 -9.75
N ARG A 142 5.86 27.41 -10.93
CA ARG A 142 6.35 28.50 -11.78
C ARG A 142 5.22 29.39 -12.31
N GLU A 143 4.11 28.81 -12.73
CA GLU A 143 2.91 29.53 -13.19
C GLU A 143 2.30 30.40 -12.08
N ALA A 144 2.41 29.97 -10.81
CA ALA A 144 2.03 30.75 -9.65
C ALA A 144 3.02 31.88 -9.30
N GLY A 145 4.08 32.08 -10.09
CA GLY A 145 5.10 33.12 -9.89
C GLY A 145 6.13 32.78 -8.80
N VAL A 146 6.16 31.53 -8.32
CA VAL A 146 7.16 31.11 -7.33
C VAL A 146 8.51 30.91 -8.02
N ARG A 147 9.55 31.48 -7.40
CA ARG A 147 10.94 31.30 -7.83
C ARG A 147 11.47 29.97 -7.31
N LEU A 148 11.90 29.11 -8.23
CA LEU A 148 12.53 27.82 -7.91
C LEU A 148 14.04 27.91 -8.13
N GLU A 149 14.80 27.78 -7.05
CA GLU A 149 16.25 27.71 -7.05
C GLU A 149 16.70 26.25 -7.05
N LEU A 150 17.38 25.84 -8.12
CA LEU A 150 17.91 24.49 -8.29
C LEU A 150 19.43 24.50 -8.11
N SER A 151 19.96 23.39 -7.62
CA SER A 151 21.41 23.24 -7.36
C SER A 151 21.98 24.26 -6.36
N THR A 152 21.12 24.84 -5.51
CA THR A 152 21.49 25.80 -4.48
C THR A 152 21.62 25.11 -3.14
N ARG A 153 22.75 25.32 -2.46
CA ARG A 153 22.97 24.81 -1.11
C ARG A 153 22.24 25.71 -0.10
N VAL A 154 21.46 25.11 0.80
CA VAL A 154 20.95 25.78 2.01
C VAL A 154 21.99 25.64 3.11
N GLU A 155 22.49 26.76 3.65
CA GLU A 155 23.54 26.76 4.67
C GLU A 155 22.99 26.65 6.10
N ALA A 156 21.87 27.32 6.36
CA ALA A 156 21.21 27.34 7.66
C ALA A 156 19.70 27.55 7.49
N VAL A 157 18.94 27.17 8.51
CA VAL A 157 17.52 27.50 8.66
C VAL A 157 17.41 28.51 9.80
N VAL A 158 16.90 29.70 9.52
CA VAL A 158 16.70 30.74 10.54
C VAL A 158 15.33 30.56 11.18
N LEU A 159 15.32 30.39 12.51
CA LEU A 159 14.10 30.30 13.29
C LEU A 159 13.81 31.64 13.97
N GLN A 160 12.64 32.20 13.72
CA GLN A 160 12.08 33.29 14.53
C GLN A 160 10.93 32.74 15.36
N GLY A 161 11.19 32.48 16.65
CA GLY A 161 10.25 31.78 17.52
C GLY A 161 10.01 30.34 17.04
N ALA A 162 8.77 30.03 16.63
CA ALA A 162 8.38 28.71 16.10
C ALA A 162 8.20 28.69 14.56
N ARG A 163 8.65 29.73 13.84
CA ARG A 163 8.54 29.83 12.38
C ARG A 163 9.91 29.83 11.73
N VAL A 164 9.97 29.26 10.52
CA VAL A 164 11.12 29.32 9.64
C VAL A 164 10.97 30.56 8.74
N GLU A 165 12.01 31.39 8.68
CA GLU A 165 12.16 32.42 7.65
C GLU A 165 13.18 31.97 6.60
N GLY A 166 12.89 32.26 5.33
CA GLY A 166 13.73 31.96 4.18
C GLY A 166 13.45 32.91 3.03
#